data_AF-A0A1B2Z7R3-F1
#
_entry.id   AF-A0A1B2Z7R3-F1
#
_cell.length_a   1.000
_cell.length_b   1.000
_cell.length_c   1.000
_cell.angle_alpha   90.00
_cell.angle_beta   90.00
_cell.angle_gamma   90.00
#
_symmetry.space_group_name_H-M   'P 1'
#
loop_
_entity.id
_entity.type
_entity.pdbx_description
1 polymer ?
#
loop_
_entity_poly.entity_id
_entity_poly.type
_entity_poly.pdbx_seq_one_letter_code
_entity_poly.pdbx_strand_id
1 'polypeptide(L)'
;MLDQVANEERLQMTFVDLFSIEGNSTLGGYLTQVYRFLGLYVLGIGFLLLAFTPNKFLEIYIVRQRFLIVLGILLVSNLVLAYVWIPSSHFIYVMWGTIVLYCLSLYNHSKL
;
A
#
# COMPACT_ATOMS: atom_id res chain seq x y z
N MET A 1 7.35 -14.78 5.72
CA MET A 1 7.36 -13.79 4.61
C MET A 1 6.27 -12.75 4.87
N LEU A 2 6.36 -11.51 4.35
CA LEU A 2 5.28 -10.52 4.57
C LEU A 2 3.97 -11.08 4.01
N ASP A 3 2.86 -10.91 4.72
CA ASP A 3 1.52 -11.40 4.34
C ASP A 3 1.48 -12.86 3.90
N GLN A 4 2.26 -13.72 4.59
CA GLN A 4 2.38 -15.13 4.21
C GLN A 4 1.03 -15.84 4.10
N VAL A 5 0.15 -15.69 5.09
CA VAL A 5 -1.16 -16.35 5.11
C VAL A 5 -1.98 -15.97 3.87
N ALA A 6 -2.13 -14.67 3.59
CA ALA A 6 -2.89 -14.20 2.44
C ALA A 6 -2.26 -14.65 1.11
N ASN A 7 -0.93 -14.70 1.03
CA ASN A 7 -0.23 -15.17 -0.15
C ASN A 7 -0.37 -16.68 -0.37
N GLU A 8 -0.25 -17.49 0.67
CA GLU A 8 -0.45 -18.95 0.59
C GLU A 8 -1.90 -19.29 0.23
N GLU A 9 -2.87 -18.57 0.80
CA GLU A 9 -4.27 -18.65 0.39
C GLU A 9 -4.43 -18.31 -1.09
N ARG A 10 -3.81 -17.22 -1.58
CA ARG A 10 -3.91 -16.84 -2.99
C ARG A 10 -3.25 -17.84 -3.93
N LEU A 11 -2.15 -18.44 -3.50
CA LEU A 11 -1.39 -19.47 -4.22
C LEU A 11 -2.05 -20.84 -4.14
N GLN A 12 -2.98 -21.06 -3.21
CA GLN A 12 -3.60 -22.35 -2.91
C GLN A 12 -2.55 -23.44 -2.57
N MET A 13 -1.42 -23.03 -1.98
CA MET A 13 -0.36 -23.91 -1.51
C MET A 13 0.50 -23.22 -0.46
N THR A 14 1.15 -23.99 0.41
CA THR A 14 2.07 -23.42 1.39
C THR A 14 3.38 -22.99 0.73
N PHE A 15 4.08 -22.02 1.32
CA PHE A 15 5.41 -21.67 0.86
C PHE A 15 6.42 -22.80 1.06
N VAL A 16 6.22 -23.65 2.06
CA VAL A 16 7.05 -24.84 2.29
C VAL A 16 6.95 -25.76 1.06
N ASP A 17 5.73 -26.05 0.62
CA ASP A 17 5.51 -26.87 -0.57
C ASP A 17 6.08 -26.19 -1.82
N LEU A 18 5.80 -24.89 -2.00
CA LEU A 18 6.25 -24.12 -3.16
C LEU A 18 7.78 -24.14 -3.31
N PHE A 19 8.51 -23.97 -2.21
CA PHE A 19 9.97 -23.94 -2.23
C PHE A 19 10.61 -25.33 -2.26
N SER A 20 9.85 -26.38 -1.95
CA SER A 20 10.30 -27.77 -2.07
C SER A 20 10.24 -28.33 -3.49
N ILE A 21 9.51 -27.67 -4.41
CA ILE A 21 9.41 -28.06 -5.82
C ILE A 21 10.79 -27.98 -6.49
N GLU A 22 11.17 -29.06 -7.18
CA GLU A 22 12.40 -29.10 -7.97
C GLU A 22 12.44 -27.95 -8.98
N GLY A 23 13.51 -27.16 -8.97
CA GLY A 23 13.64 -25.92 -9.77
C GLY A 23 13.33 -24.62 -9.01
N ASN A 24 12.70 -24.67 -7.83
CA ASN A 24 12.36 -23.47 -7.04
C ASN A 24 13.38 -23.09 -5.95
N SER A 25 14.57 -23.69 -5.95
CA SER A 25 15.56 -23.50 -4.88
C SER A 25 16.00 -22.05 -4.63
N THR A 26 15.90 -21.18 -5.65
CA THR A 26 16.25 -19.74 -5.55
C THR A 26 15.03 -18.82 -5.39
N LEU A 27 13.80 -19.36 -5.50
CA LEU A 27 12.57 -18.59 -5.55
C LEU A 27 12.33 -17.79 -4.27
N GLY A 28 12.58 -18.38 -3.10
CA GLY A 28 12.43 -17.68 -1.82
C GLY A 28 13.35 -16.47 -1.68
N GLY A 29 14.59 -16.59 -2.18
CA GLY A 29 15.55 -15.48 -2.25
C GLY A 29 15.09 -14.38 -3.20
N TYR A 30 14.62 -14.77 -4.39
CA TYR A 30 14.05 -13.86 -5.38
C TYR A 30 12.85 -13.07 -4.83
N LEU A 31 11.87 -13.74 -4.22
CA LEU A 31 10.70 -13.09 -3.63
C LEU A 31 11.12 -12.11 -2.53
N THR A 32 12.06 -12.49 -1.67
CA THR A 32 12.59 -11.61 -0.62
C THR A 32 13.22 -10.34 -1.21
N GLN A 33 13.98 -10.47 -2.29
CA GLN A 33 14.57 -9.33 -2.99
C GLN A 33 13.48 -8.40 -3.55
N VAL A 34 12.46 -8.95 -4.22
CA VAL A 34 11.34 -8.18 -4.78
C VAL A 34 10.59 -7.43 -3.67
N TYR A 35 10.26 -8.08 -2.55
CA TYR A 35 9.58 -7.44 -1.42
C TYR A 35 10.40 -6.31 -0.81
N ARG A 36 11.71 -6.49 -0.63
CA ARG A 36 12.60 -5.44 -0.10
C ARG A 36 12.71 -4.26 -1.05
N PHE A 37 12.85 -4.54 -2.35
CA PHE A 37 12.90 -3.50 -3.36
C PHE A 37 11.60 -2.71 -3.38
N LEU A 38 10.45 -3.37 -3.45
CA LEU A 38 9.14 -2.70 -3.39
C LEU A 38 8.99 -1.86 -2.11
N GLY A 39 9.39 -2.39 -0.95
CA GLY A 39 9.38 -1.66 0.31
C GLY A 39 10.21 -0.38 0.29
N LEU A 40 11.39 -0.40 -0.35
CA LEU A 40 12.22 0.79 -0.53
C LEU A 40 11.54 1.85 -1.40
N TYR A 41 10.84 1.45 -2.47
CA TYR A 41 10.07 2.40 -3.29
C TYR A 41 8.92 3.02 -2.49
N VAL A 42 8.18 2.21 -1.73
CA VAL A 42 7.09 2.70 -0.87
C VAL A 42 7.63 3.71 0.16
N LEU A 43 8.75 3.40 0.82
CA LEU A 43 9.40 4.33 1.75
C LEU A 43 9.88 5.60 1.05
N GLY A 44 10.52 5.49 -0.12
CA GLY A 44 10.98 6.62 -0.90
C GLY A 44 9.84 7.56 -1.32
N ILE A 45 8.73 7.00 -1.81
CA ILE A 45 7.52 7.77 -2.16
C ILE A 45 6.92 8.41 -0.90
N GLY A 46 6.89 7.69 0.23
CA GLY A 46 6.44 8.25 1.51
C GLY A 46 7.27 9.46 1.94
N PHE A 47 8.59 9.38 1.86
CA PHE A 47 9.48 10.51 2.14
C PHE A 47 9.29 11.67 1.17
N LEU A 48 9.12 11.39 -0.12
CA LEU A 48 8.82 12.42 -1.11
C LEU A 48 7.51 13.13 -0.77
N LEU A 49 6.44 12.38 -0.47
CA LEU A 49 5.16 12.99 -0.06
C LEU A 49 5.33 13.88 1.17
N LEU A 50 6.04 13.43 2.20
CA LEU A 50 6.31 14.24 3.39
C LEU A 50 7.10 15.51 3.07
N ALA A 51 8.15 15.40 2.25
CA ALA A 51 9.00 16.54 1.88
C ALA A 51 8.26 17.56 1.00
N PHE A 52 7.35 17.10 0.13
CA PHE A 52 6.60 17.92 -0.81
C PHE A 52 5.20 18.31 -0.32
N THR A 53 4.85 18.03 0.94
CA THR A 53 3.62 18.50 1.59
C THR A 53 3.88 19.59 2.66
N PRO A 54 4.69 20.64 2.42
CA PRO A 54 4.71 21.79 3.33
C PRO A 54 3.39 22.58 3.21
N ASN A 55 2.97 23.21 4.31
CA ASN A 55 1.70 23.97 4.40
C ASN A 55 1.49 24.94 3.22
N LYS A 56 2.54 25.65 2.79
CA LYS A 56 2.49 26.59 1.65
C LYS A 56 2.05 25.94 0.34
N PHE A 57 2.42 24.67 0.11
CA PHE A 57 2.02 23.93 -1.09
C PHE A 57 0.54 23.55 -1.03
N LEU A 58 0.06 23.19 0.16
CA LEU A 58 -1.33 22.88 0.41
C LEU A 58 -2.23 24.12 0.52
N GLU A 59 -1.69 25.33 0.73
CA GLU A 59 -2.47 26.58 0.70
C GLU A 59 -3.05 26.86 -0.69
N ILE A 60 -2.35 26.45 -1.76
CA ILE A 60 -2.79 26.63 -3.14
C ILE A 60 -3.98 25.70 -3.42
N TYR A 61 -5.18 26.29 -3.55
CA TYR A 61 -6.45 25.55 -3.70
C TYR A 61 -6.42 24.49 -4.80
N ILE A 62 -5.98 24.83 -6.01
CA ILE A 62 -5.96 23.90 -7.15
C ILE A 62 -5.01 22.72 -6.92
N VAL A 63 -3.89 22.95 -6.24
CA VAL A 63 -2.91 21.90 -5.92
C VAL A 63 -3.47 20.98 -4.85
N ARG A 64 -4.02 21.55 -3.77
CA ARG A 64 -4.66 20.78 -2.68
C ARG A 64 -5.81 19.90 -3.19
N GLN A 65 -6.70 20.45 -4.03
CA GLN A 65 -7.79 19.70 -4.65
C GLN A 65 -7.28 18.51 -5.47
N ARG A 66 -6.34 18.75 -6.40
CA ARG A 66 -5.77 17.70 -7.24
C ARG A 66 -5.07 16.63 -6.41
N PHE A 67 -4.31 17.04 -5.40
CA PHE A 67 -3.63 16.13 -4.48
C PHE A 67 -4.63 15.22 -3.76
N LEU A 68 -5.70 15.79 -3.19
CA LEU A 68 -6.73 15.01 -2.50
C LEU A 68 -7.44 14.04 -3.44
N ILE A 69 -7.79 14.46 -4.66
CA ILE A 69 -8.43 13.57 -5.64
C ILE A 69 -7.51 12.38 -5.99
N VAL A 70 -6.25 12.64 -6.33
CA VAL A 70 -5.29 11.59 -6.70
C VAL A 70 -5.02 10.65 -5.52
N LEU A 71 -4.84 11.21 -4.32
CA LEU A 71 -4.66 10.43 -3.10
C LEU A 71 -5.89 9.58 -2.79
N GLY A 72 -7.09 10.12 -2.93
CA GLY A 72 -8.35 9.40 -2.73
C GLY A 72 -8.50 8.22 -3.67
N ILE A 73 -8.24 8.42 -4.98
CA ILE A 73 -8.27 7.33 -5.98
C ILE A 73 -7.26 6.24 -5.60
N LEU A 74 -6.03 6.62 -5.22
CA LEU A 74 -5.01 5.67 -4.81
C LEU A 74 -5.42 4.86 -3.58
N LEU A 75 -5.95 5.52 -2.53
CA LEU A 75 -6.32 4.83 -1.29
C LEU A 75 -7.51 3.90 -1.48
N VAL A 76 -8.55 4.34 -2.19
CA VAL A 76 -9.74 3.51 -2.46
C VAL A 76 -9.39 2.33 -3.37
N SER A 77 -8.62 2.56 -4.44
CA SER A 77 -8.20 1.46 -5.32
C SER A 77 -7.34 0.43 -4.60
N ASN A 78 -6.39 0.86 -3.74
CA ASN A 78 -5.60 -0.06 -2.91
C ASN A 78 -6.47 -0.89 -1.97
N LEU A 79 -7.46 -0.27 -1.31
CA LEU A 79 -8.37 -0.98 -0.41
C LEU A 79 -9.21 -2.01 -1.17
N VAL A 80 -9.75 -1.65 -2.35
CA VAL A 80 -10.50 -2.57 -3.21
C VAL A 80 -9.62 -3.74 -3.63
N LEU A 81 -8.41 -3.47 -4.13
CA LEU A 81 -7.47 -4.53 -4.55
C LEU A 81 -7.12 -5.46 -3.39
N ALA A 82 -6.95 -4.93 -2.18
CA ALA A 82 -6.65 -5.74 -1.02
C ALA A 82 -7.79 -6.71 -0.67
N TYR A 83 -9.04 -6.24 -0.69
CA TYR A 83 -10.19 -7.12 -0.46
C TYR A 83 -10.36 -8.18 -1.56
N VAL A 84 -9.95 -7.88 -2.79
CA VAL A 84 -10.07 -8.83 -3.90
C VAL A 84 -8.91 -9.84 -3.91
N TRP A 85 -7.68 -9.41 -3.57
CA TRP A 85 -6.46 -10.22 -3.80
C TRP A 85 -5.88 -10.82 -2.53
N ILE A 86 -6.00 -10.13 -1.39
CA ILE A 86 -5.42 -10.51 -0.09
C ILE A 86 -6.38 -10.23 1.08
N PRO A 87 -7.63 -10.74 1.04
CA PRO A 87 -8.68 -10.41 2.03
C PRO A 87 -8.33 -10.82 3.46
N SER A 88 -7.46 -11.81 3.64
CA SER A 88 -7.02 -12.29 4.96
C SER A 88 -5.79 -11.54 5.48
N SER A 89 -5.28 -10.56 4.74
CA SER A 89 -4.13 -9.76 5.18
C SER A 89 -4.55 -8.75 6.25
N HIS A 90 -3.76 -8.70 7.33
CA HIS A 90 -3.88 -7.68 8.37
C HIS A 90 -3.60 -6.26 7.84
N PHE A 91 -2.98 -6.14 6.67
CA PHE A 91 -2.74 -4.86 6.01
C PHE A 91 -4.03 -4.07 5.74
N ILE A 92 -5.17 -4.76 5.61
CA ILE A 92 -6.49 -4.14 5.42
C ILE A 92 -6.84 -3.17 6.55
N TYR A 93 -6.51 -3.48 7.80
CA TYR A 93 -6.77 -2.58 8.92
C TYR A 93 -5.98 -1.27 8.81
N VAL A 94 -4.73 -1.37 8.34
CA VAL A 94 -3.88 -0.19 8.09
C VAL A 94 -4.47 0.67 6.99
N MET A 95 -4.95 0.06 5.90
CA MET A 95 -5.61 0.79 4.81
C MET A 95 -6.91 1.48 5.25
N TRP A 96 -7.70 0.86 6.12
CA TRP A 96 -8.85 1.56 6.71
C TRP A 96 -8.42 2.73 7.58
N GLY A 97 -7.36 2.58 8.38
CA GLY A 97 -6.77 3.68 9.14
C GLY A 97 -6.38 4.85 8.24
N THR A 98 -5.77 4.60 7.08
CA THR A 98 -5.40 5.66 6.14
C THR A 98 -6.62 6.29 5.46
N ILE A 99 -7.67 5.51 5.16
CA ILE A 99 -8.95 6.04 4.67
C ILE A 99 -9.58 7.00 5.69
N VAL A 100 -9.59 6.65 6.98
CA VAL A 100 -10.12 7.53 8.04
C VAL A 100 -9.34 8.84 8.09
N LEU A 101 -8.01 8.78 8.07
CA LEU A 101 -7.15 9.98 8.02
C LEU A 101 -7.41 10.83 6.77
N TYR A 102 -7.63 10.19 5.63
CA TYR A 102 -8.00 10.87 4.39
C TYR A 102 -9.37 11.56 4.50
N CYS A 103 -10.38 10.92 5.10
CA CYS A 103 -11.68 11.55 5.36
C CYS A 103 -11.56 12.77 6.28
N LEU A 104 -10.71 12.72 7.31
CA LEU A 104 -10.42 13.88 8.15
C LEU A 104 -9.76 15.02 7.34
N SER A 105 -8.87 14.68 6.41
CA SER A 105 -8.26 15.64 5.49
C SER A 105 -9.29 16.32 4.58
N LEU A 106 -10.22 15.54 4.01
CA LEU A 106 -11.33 16.07 3.21
C LEU A 106 -12.23 17.00 4.01
N TYR A 107 -12.60 16.61 5.23
CA TYR A 107 -13.43 17.44 6.11
C TYR A 107 -12.77 18.80 6.39
N ASN A 108 -11.47 18.80 6.72
CA ASN A 108 -10.73 20.03 6.93
C ASN A 108 -10.61 20.87 5.66
N HIS A 109 -10.44 20.24 4.49
CA HIS A 109 -10.42 20.96 3.22
C HIS A 109 -11.76 21.66 2.93
N SER A 110 -12.90 21.03 3.21
CA SER A 110 -14.22 21.62 3.00
C SER A 110 -14.54 22.79 3.94
N LYS A 111 -13.83 22.90 5.06
CA LYS A 111 -13.98 23.99 6.04
C LYS A 111 -13.12 25.23 5.73
N LEU A 112 -12.13 25.07 4.84
CA LEU A 112 -11.10 26.06 4.48
C LEU A 112 -11.50 26.87 3.25
#